data_AF-A0A944XQY4-F1
#
_entry.id   AF-A0A944XQY4-F1
#
_cell.length_a   1.000
_cell.length_b   1.000
_cell.length_c   1.000
_cell.angle_alpha   90.00
_cell.angle_beta   90.00
_cell.angle_gamma   90.00
#
_symmetry.space_group_name_H-M   'P 1'
#
loop_
_entity.id
_entity.type
_entity.pdbx_description
1 polymer ?
#
loop_
_entity_poly.entity_id
_entity_poly.type
_entity_poly.pdbx_seq_one_letter_code
_entity_poly.pdbx_strand_id
1 'polypeptide(L)' 'MNATIADLYISPENMEKENWLDCLAEGIDDLPTTERVIISLFYYENLTIQEIALVLEMPEPEVSKIHHETVLELIKR' A
#
# COMPACT_ATOMS: atom_id res chain seq x y z
N MET A 1 6.52 4.92 -14.70
CA MET A 1 5.32 4.24 -15.22
C MET A 1 4.33 4.26 -14.07
N ASN A 2 3.57 5.34 -13.94
CA ASN A 2 2.71 5.58 -12.79
C ASN A 2 1.46 4.73 -12.96
N ALA A 3 1.34 3.66 -12.19
CA ALA A 3 0.08 2.96 -12.04
C ALA A 3 -0.88 3.92 -11.31
N THR A 4 -1.67 4.64 -12.09
CA THR A 4 -2.67 5.58 -11.59
C THR A 4 -3.78 4.78 -10.93
N ILE A 5 -3.93 4.90 -9.61
CA ILE A 5 -5.04 4.33 -8.83
C ILE A 5 -6.43 4.81 -9.31
N ALA A 6 -6.47 5.82 -10.19
CA ALA A 6 -7.68 6.36 -10.81
C ALA A 6 -8.47 5.36 -11.69
N ASP A 7 -7.90 4.21 -12.05
CA ASP A 7 -8.59 3.20 -12.88
C ASP A 7 -9.46 2.21 -12.08
N LEU A 8 -9.40 2.24 -10.74
CA LEU A 8 -10.27 1.42 -9.90
C LEU A 8 -11.64 2.10 -9.73
N TYR A 9 -12.48 1.97 -10.77
CA TYR A 9 -13.91 2.31 -10.75
C TYR A 9 -14.62 1.58 -9.57
N ILE A 10 -14.68 2.20 -8.40
CA ILE A 10 -15.45 1.71 -7.26
C ILE A 10 -16.70 2.57 -7.11
N SER A 11 -17.80 2.09 -7.68
CA SER A 11 -19.16 2.50 -7.33
C SER A 11 -20.12 1.32 -7.39
N PRO A 12 -20.46 0.75 -6.24
CA PRO A 12 -21.83 0.39 -5.93
C PRO A 12 -22.21 0.93 -4.53
N GLU A 13 -23.50 1.03 -4.22
CA GLU A 13 -24.10 1.44 -2.93
C GLU A 13 -23.14 1.70 -1.74
N ASN A 14 -23.14 2.93 -1.22
CA ASN A 14 -22.21 3.43 -0.19
C ASN A 14 -21.93 2.51 1.01
N MET A 15 -22.86 1.61 1.37
CA MET A 15 -22.68 0.65 2.47
C MET A 15 -21.63 -0.45 2.18
N GLU A 16 -21.54 -0.97 0.96
CA GLU A 16 -20.52 -1.98 0.61
C GLU A 16 -19.13 -1.34 0.53
N LYS A 17 -19.07 -0.09 0.06
CA LYS A 17 -17.83 0.68 -0.01
C LYS A 17 -17.31 1.05 1.38
N GLU A 18 -18.19 1.44 2.29
CA GLU A 18 -17.83 1.77 3.68
C GLU A 18 -17.29 0.52 4.39
N ASN A 19 -17.97 -0.63 4.25
CA ASN A 19 -17.47 -1.91 4.77
C ASN A 19 -16.11 -2.31 4.18
N TRP A 20 -15.89 -2.09 2.88
CA TRP A 20 -14.61 -2.40 2.24
C TRP A 20 -13.48 -1.47 2.70
N LEU A 21 -13.78 -0.17 2.90
CA LEU A 21 -12.82 0.78 3.47
C LEU A 21 -12.45 0.42 4.91
N ASP A 22 -13.41 -0.05 5.70
CA ASP A 22 -13.16 -0.52 7.06
C ASP A 22 -12.28 -1.77 7.05
N CYS A 23 -12.58 -2.77 6.22
CA CYS A 23 -11.73 -3.96 6.03
C CYS A 23 -10.30 -3.60 5.57
N LEU A 24 -10.18 -2.61 4.68
CA LEU A 24 -8.88 -2.13 4.20
C LEU A 24 -8.10 -1.40 5.30
N ALA A 25 -8.79 -0.57 6.10
CA ALA A 25 -8.19 0.13 7.23
C ALA A 25 -7.68 -0.85 8.29
N GLU A 26 -8.50 -1.85 8.65
CA GLU A 26 -8.08 -2.96 9.51
C GLU A 26 -6.88 -3.70 8.91
N GLY A 27 -6.88 -3.96 7.60
CA GLY A 27 -5.77 -4.58 6.90
C GLY A 27 -4.46 -3.78 7.00
N ILE A 28 -4.53 -2.45 6.94
CA ILE A 28 -3.37 -1.56 7.10
C ILE A 28 -2.88 -1.53 8.56
N ASP A 29 -3.80 -1.58 9.53
CA ASP A 29 -3.46 -1.61 10.96
C ASP A 29 -2.80 -2.94 11.37
N ASP A 30 -3.16 -4.03 10.72
CA ASP A 30 -2.57 -5.37 10.93
C ASP A 30 -1.18 -5.55 10.29
N LEU A 31 -0.76 -4.64 9.42
CA LEU A 31 0.53 -4.77 8.74
C LEU A 31 1.70 -4.81 9.73
N PRO A 32 2.72 -5.64 9.45
CA PRO A 32 4.00 -5.54 10.12
C PRO A 32 4.56 -4.12 10.02
N THR A 33 5.29 -3.68 11.05
CA THR A 33 5.82 -2.31 11.13
C THR A 33 6.60 -1.92 9.88
N THR A 34 7.43 -2.83 9.35
CA THR A 34 8.22 -2.57 8.13
C THR A 34 7.34 -2.30 6.91
N GLU A 35 6.30 -3.11 6.71
CA GLU A 35 5.38 -2.99 5.57
C GLU A 35 4.59 -1.68 5.66
N ARG A 36 4.02 -1.38 6.83
CA ARG A 36 3.30 -0.12 7.07
C ARG A 36 4.19 1.10 6.84
N VAL A 37 5.45 1.05 7.25
CA VAL A 37 6.42 2.14 7.00
C VAL A 37 6.69 2.29 5.51
N ILE A 38 6.93 1.19 4.77
CA ILE A 38 7.14 1.23 3.32
C ILE A 38 5.92 1.84 2.60
N ILE A 39 4.70 1.41 2.95
CA ILE A 39 3.45 1.95 2.40
C ILE A 39 3.29 3.44 2.75
N SER A 40 3.58 3.84 3.99
CA SER A 40 3.50 5.24 4.42
C SER A 40 4.48 6.12 3.65
N LEU A 41 5.73 5.70 3.53
CA LEU A 41 6.75 6.45 2.79
C LEU A 41 6.40 6.57 1.30
N PHE A 42 5.81 5.54 0.71
CA PHE A 42 5.43 5.56 -0.71
C PHE A 42 4.17 6.40 -0.99
N TYR A 43 3.10 6.19 -0.23
CA TYR A 43 1.79 6.79 -0.51
C TYR A 43 1.55 8.12 0.20
N TYR A 44 2.09 8.32 1.40
CA TYR A 44 1.90 9.53 2.19
C TYR A 44 3.04 10.54 2.00
N GLU A 45 4.28 10.07 2.01
CA GLU A 45 5.47 10.93 1.82
C GLU A 45 5.91 11.04 0.35
N ASN A 46 5.23 10.35 -0.57
CA ASN A 46 5.50 10.37 -2.01
C ASN A 46 6.95 9.98 -2.40
N LEU A 47 7.65 9.20 -1.57
CA LEU A 47 8.98 8.72 -1.88
C LEU A 47 8.95 7.59 -2.93
N THR A 48 9.98 7.56 -3.77
CA THR A 48 10.23 6.46 -4.71
C THR A 48 10.79 5.23 -4.00
N ILE A 49 10.66 4.03 -4.59
CA ILE A 49 11.24 2.80 -4.03
C ILE A 49 12.75 2.92 -3.80
N GLN A 50 13.46 3.65 -4.67
CA GLN A 50 14.88 3.94 -4.51
C GLN A 50 15.17 4.82 -3.28
N GLU A 51 14.39 5.88 -3.07
CA GLU A 51 14.53 6.75 -1.89
C GLU A 51 14.17 6.00 -0.60
N ILE A 52 13.13 5.17 -0.62
CA ILE A 52 12.73 4.34 0.51
C ILE A 52 13.82 3.32 0.87
N ALA A 53 14.42 2.68 -0.14
CA ALA A 53 15.55 1.77 0.04
C ALA A 53 16.74 2.45 0.74
N LEU A 54 17.02 3.71 0.38
CA LEU A 54 18.05 4.51 1.05
C LEU A 54 17.66 4.87 2.49
N VAL A 55 16.41 5.28 2.73
CA VAL A 55 15.90 5.66 4.07
C VAL A 55 15.89 4.47 5.04
N LEU A 56 15.55 3.28 4.55
CA LEU A 56 15.46 2.06 5.36
C LEU A 56 16.77 1.26 5.42
N GLU A 57 17.81 1.70 4.71
CA GLU A 57 19.06 0.97 4.54
C GLU A 57 18.84 -0.48 4.03
N MET A 58 17.87 -0.65 3.12
CA MET A 58 17.47 -1.94 2.55
C MET A 58 17.75 -1.99 1.04
N PRO A 59 18.01 -3.17 0.44
CA PRO A 59 18.12 -3.30 -1.01
C PRO A 59 16.81 -2.93 -1.73
N GLU A 60 16.92 -2.15 -2.81
CA GLU A 60 15.75 -1.74 -3.63
C GLU A 60 14.86 -2.92 -4.09
N PRO A 61 15.40 -4.07 -4.56
CA PRO A 61 14.55 -5.20 -4.96
C PRO A 61 13.75 -5.78 -3.80
N GLU A 62 14.25 -5.69 -2.57
CA GLU A 62 13.57 -6.18 -1.36
C GLU A 62 12.43 -5.25 -0.98
N VAL A 63 12.66 -3.93 -0.98
CA VAL A 63 11.59 -2.93 -0.76
C VAL A 63 10.50 -3.04 -1.82
N SER A 64 10.89 -3.20 -3.09
CA SER A 64 9.94 -3.40 -4.21
C SER A 64 9.08 -4.64 -4.00
N LYS A 65 9.70 -5.75 -3.60
CA LYS A 65 9.00 -7.01 -3.32
C LYS A 65 8.03 -6.86 -2.15
N ILE A 66 8.47 -6.31 -1.03
CA ILE A 66 7.62 -6.09 0.15
C ILE A 66 6.43 -5.20 -0.22
N HIS A 67 6.69 -4.05 -0.86
CA HIS A 67 5.63 -3.16 -1.32
C HIS A 67 4.60 -3.90 -2.21
N HIS A 68 5.06 -4.70 -3.18
CA HIS A 68 4.18 -5.46 -4.05
C HIS A 68 3.35 -6.52 -3.31
N GLU A 69 3.97 -7.30 -2.44
CA GLU A 69 3.31 -8.35 -1.65
C GLU A 69 2.27 -7.77 -0.69
N THR A 70 2.62 -6.69 0.03
CA THR A 70 1.73 -5.97 0.95
C THR A 70 0.51 -5.39 0.20
N VAL A 71 0.72 -4.67 -0.91
CA VAL A 71 -0.40 -4.10 -1.68
C VAL A 71 -1.31 -5.20 -2.22
N LEU A 72 -0.73 -6.31 -2.69
CA LEU A 72 -1.50 -7.45 -3.18
C LEU A 72 -2.32 -8.11 -2.07
N GLU A 73 -1.79 -8.20 -0.85
CA GLU A 73 -2.54 -8.72 0.31
C GLU A 73 -3.71 -7.80 0.65
N LEU A 74 -3.48 -6.49 0.74
CA LEU A 74 -4.52 -5.51 1.06
C LEU A 74 -5.69 -5.52 0.06
N ILE A 75 -5.40 -5.68 -1.24
CA ILE A 75 -6.42 -5.72 -2.30
C ILE A 75 -7.22 -7.04 -2.31
N LYS A 76 -6.64 -8.12 -1.80
CA LYS A 76 -7.30 -9.44 -1.77
C LYS A 76 -8.28 -9.62 -0.61
N ARG A 77 -8.25 -8.71 0.37
CA ARG A 77 -9.20 -8.67 1.49
C ARG A 77 -10.53 -8.10 1.01
#